data_AF-A0A936T056-F1
#
_entry.id   AF-A0A936T056-F1
#
_cell.length_a   1.000
_cell.length_b   1.000
_cell.length_c   1.000
_cell.angle_alpha   90.00
_cell.angle_beta   90.00
_cell.angle_gamma   90.00
#
_symmetry.space_group_name_H-M   'P 1'
#
loop_
_entity.id
_entity.type
_entity.pdbx_description
1 polymer ?
#
loop_
_entity_poly.entity_id
_entity_poly.type
_entity_poly.pdbx_seq_one_letter_code
_entity_poly.pdbx_strand_id
1 'polypeptide(L)'
;MNKTISVLYLGTVAAGLSVVLGGCGSDVASTVTTTSSGTSSSSGGGAGGEGGMAGAAGAGGMGGMAGAGGSGGAGGGMAGAGGMGGGGPTCAKPGNPCGDCLFDQCNLAYCGCQDEADCTGLIGCIQACPPMMPDCASGCYAMHAAGFAEFTIASSCAGTLCAPSCPGSDQVKACDLCLAQQCEMQLEACLGNAECFPLIDCNEACMGNMGCQQQCVAMYPNGVPVVQALFQCAGMGCGMACN
;
A
#
# COMPACT_ATOMS: atom_id res chain seq x y z
N MET A 1 9.74 18.85 -18.89
CA MET A 1 10.31 17.49 -18.75
C MET A 1 9.27 16.68 -17.99
N ASN A 2 8.29 16.12 -18.70
CA ASN A 2 7.23 15.30 -18.11
C ASN A 2 7.81 13.91 -17.88
N LYS A 3 8.33 13.66 -16.67
CA LYS A 3 8.59 12.30 -16.22
C LYS A 3 7.23 11.67 -15.92
N THR A 4 6.86 10.70 -16.75
CA THR A 4 5.70 9.85 -16.56
C THR A 4 5.83 9.19 -15.18
N ILE A 5 5.04 9.65 -14.21
CA ILE A 5 4.92 9.00 -12.91
C ILE A 5 4.26 7.66 -13.20
N SER A 6 5.03 6.57 -13.19
CA SER A 6 4.51 5.21 -13.33
C SER A 6 3.73 4.84 -12.06
N VAL A 7 2.46 5.23 -12.01
CA VAL A 7 1.49 4.82 -10.98
C VAL A 7 0.91 3.43 -11.29
N LEU A 8 1.16 2.88 -12.48
CA LEU A 8 0.87 1.48 -12.76
C LEU A 8 1.60 0.57 -11.76
N TYR A 9 0.86 -0.08 -10.88
CA TYR A 9 0.78 -1.54 -10.73
C TYR A 9 -0.29 -2.00 -9.71
N LEU A 10 -1.14 -1.10 -9.18
CA LEU A 10 -2.26 -1.53 -8.32
C LEU A 10 -3.23 -2.48 -9.04
N GLY A 11 -3.42 -2.30 -10.35
CA GLY A 11 -4.27 -3.18 -11.18
C GLY A 11 -3.67 -4.56 -11.47
N THR A 12 -2.35 -4.71 -11.44
CA THR A 12 -1.66 -5.99 -11.70
C THR A 12 -1.29 -6.74 -10.42
N VAL A 13 -1.13 -6.05 -9.28
CA VAL A 13 -0.99 -6.71 -7.97
C VAL A 13 -2.25 -7.50 -7.62
N ALA A 14 -3.43 -7.08 -8.10
CA ALA A 14 -4.68 -7.83 -7.94
C ALA A 14 -4.66 -9.24 -8.58
N ALA A 15 -3.78 -9.52 -9.55
CA ALA A 15 -3.67 -10.84 -10.17
C ALA A 15 -2.68 -11.77 -9.43
N GLY A 16 -1.76 -11.23 -8.63
CA GLY A 16 -0.79 -12.01 -7.85
C GLY A 16 -1.22 -12.25 -6.39
N LEU A 17 -1.94 -11.29 -5.81
CA LEU A 17 -2.13 -11.23 -4.35
C LEU A 17 -3.30 -12.09 -3.83
N SER A 18 -4.22 -12.54 -4.70
CA SER A 18 -5.35 -13.41 -4.31
C SER A 18 -4.92 -14.80 -3.81
N VAL A 19 -3.65 -15.18 -3.97
CA VAL A 19 -3.15 -16.53 -3.63
C VAL A 19 -2.55 -16.62 -2.22
N VAL A 20 -2.24 -15.48 -1.58
CA VAL A 20 -1.26 -15.48 -0.48
C VAL A 20 -1.89 -15.66 0.91
N LEU A 21 -3.12 -15.18 1.11
CA LEU A 21 -3.78 -15.22 2.43
C LEU A 21 -5.00 -16.15 2.47
N GLY A 22 -5.50 -16.58 1.30
CA GLY A 22 -6.54 -17.60 1.19
C GLY A 22 -5.89 -18.97 1.27
N GLY A 23 -6.01 -19.64 2.42
CA GLY A 23 -5.44 -20.97 2.63
C GLY A 23 -5.66 -21.90 1.44
N CYS A 24 -4.57 -22.52 0.99
CA CYS A 24 -4.53 -23.62 0.03
C CYS A 24 -5.48 -24.74 0.49
N GLY A 25 -6.71 -24.72 0.01
CA GLY A 25 -7.75 -25.69 0.34
C GLY A 25 -8.18 -26.49 -0.88
N SER A 26 -7.33 -27.43 -1.29
CA SER A 26 -7.60 -28.73 -1.96
C SER A 26 -6.71 -28.98 -3.18
N ASP A 27 -6.02 -30.10 -3.10
CA ASP A 27 -4.96 -30.61 -3.97
C ASP A 27 -5.33 -30.69 -5.46
N VAL A 28 -4.58 -29.99 -6.31
CA VAL A 28 -4.39 -30.40 -7.70
C VAL A 28 -2.90 -30.49 -7.96
N ALA A 29 -2.39 -31.71 -7.89
CA ALA A 29 -1.00 -32.03 -8.20
C ALA A 29 -0.67 -31.61 -9.64
N SER A 30 -0.04 -30.45 -9.80
CA SER A 30 0.63 -30.07 -11.04
C SER A 30 2.09 -30.44 -10.92
N THR A 31 2.47 -31.53 -11.58
CA THR A 31 3.86 -31.96 -11.75
C THR A 31 4.62 -30.90 -12.55
N VAL A 32 5.34 -30.03 -11.84
CA VAL A 32 6.30 -29.11 -12.46
C VAL A 32 7.64 -29.83 -12.55
N THR A 33 8.05 -30.13 -13.79
CA THR A 33 9.39 -30.64 -14.10
C THR A 33 10.39 -29.49 -14.00
N THR A 34 11.11 -29.41 -12.89
CA THR A 34 12.20 -28.45 -12.71
C THR A 34 13.48 -28.99 -13.34
N THR A 35 13.91 -28.41 -14.44
CA THR A 35 15.23 -28.66 -15.03
C THR A 35 16.27 -27.85 -14.26
N SER A 36 17.06 -28.56 -13.44
CA SER A 36 18.21 -28.01 -12.74
C SER A 36 19.38 -27.79 -13.70
N SER A 37 19.95 -26.59 -13.69
CA SER A 37 21.32 -26.33 -14.16
C SER A 37 21.90 -25.28 -13.21
N GLY A 38 22.77 -25.75 -12.32
CA GLY A 38 23.51 -24.88 -11.40
C GLY A 38 24.86 -24.46 -11.96
N THR A 39 25.45 -23.40 -11.39
CA THR A 39 26.84 -23.35 -10.91
C THR A 39 27.16 -22.03 -10.17
N SER A 40 27.57 -22.17 -8.91
CA SER A 40 28.80 -21.65 -8.29
C SER A 40 29.12 -20.14 -8.18
N SER A 41 28.97 -19.63 -6.95
CA SER A 41 29.95 -18.95 -6.06
C SER A 41 30.87 -17.82 -6.56
N SER A 42 30.85 -16.67 -5.86
CA SER A 42 32.07 -16.05 -5.28
C SER A 42 31.74 -14.94 -4.25
N SER A 43 32.49 -15.00 -3.15
CA SER A 43 32.56 -14.12 -1.99
C SER A 43 33.30 -12.80 -2.25
N GLY A 44 32.94 -11.72 -1.56
CA GLY A 44 33.83 -10.57 -1.40
C GLY A 44 33.23 -9.34 -0.71
N GLY A 45 33.81 -8.96 0.44
CA GLY A 45 34.09 -7.55 0.78
C GLY A 45 33.04 -6.80 1.61
N GLY A 46 33.29 -6.70 2.93
CA GLY A 46 32.66 -5.71 3.79
C GLY A 46 33.38 -4.35 3.78
N ALA A 47 32.62 -3.29 4.07
CA ALA A 47 33.00 -2.01 4.67
C ALA A 47 31.65 -1.40 5.14
N GLY A 48 31.44 -1.01 6.40
CA GLY A 48 32.19 -0.01 7.14
C GLY A 48 31.55 1.36 6.88
N GLY A 49 30.70 1.85 7.79
CA GLY A 49 30.06 3.16 7.64
C GLY A 49 29.24 3.56 8.87
N GLU A 50 29.91 4.19 9.83
CA GLU A 50 29.35 4.87 11.00
C GLU A 50 28.69 6.20 10.57
N GLY A 51 27.61 6.61 11.25
CA GLY A 51 27.02 7.93 11.01
C GLY A 51 25.73 8.21 11.75
N GLY A 52 25.76 8.19 13.09
CA GLY A 52 24.67 8.72 13.91
C GLY A 52 24.62 10.25 13.81
N MET A 53 23.46 10.81 13.48
CA MET A 53 23.20 12.24 13.59
C MET A 53 22.43 12.55 14.87
N ALA A 54 22.98 13.51 15.61
CA ALA A 54 22.51 14.00 16.90
C ALA A 54 21.16 14.72 16.79
N GLY A 55 20.34 14.56 17.83
CA GLY A 55 19.06 15.24 18.00
C GLY A 55 19.20 16.75 18.05
N ALA A 56 18.31 17.43 17.33
CA ALA A 56 18.08 18.86 17.48
C ALA A 56 17.06 19.10 18.60
N ALA A 57 17.52 19.72 19.69
CA ALA A 57 16.67 20.32 20.70
C ALA A 57 16.06 21.62 20.15
N GLY A 58 14.73 21.64 19.97
CA GLY A 58 13.97 22.85 19.65
C GLY A 58 13.30 23.40 20.90
N ALA A 59 13.85 24.47 21.45
CA ALA A 59 13.21 25.31 22.46
C ALA A 59 12.49 26.49 21.80
N GLY A 60 11.35 26.90 22.35
CA GLY A 60 10.79 28.24 22.17
C GLY A 60 9.35 28.26 21.67
N GLY A 61 8.42 28.58 22.58
CA GLY A 61 7.03 28.87 22.25
C GLY A 61 6.72 30.36 22.10
N MET A 62 5.45 30.63 21.76
CA MET A 62 4.56 31.74 22.14
C MET A 62 3.73 32.23 20.96
N GLY A 63 2.41 32.34 21.16
CA GLY A 63 1.53 33.09 20.27
C GLY A 63 0.12 32.54 20.18
N GLY A 64 -0.66 32.67 21.25
CA GLY A 64 -2.11 32.52 21.16
C GLY A 64 -2.73 33.70 20.42
N MET A 65 -3.65 33.41 19.49
CA MET A 65 -4.67 34.36 19.05
C MET A 65 -6.03 33.65 19.11
N ALA A 66 -6.91 34.22 19.92
CA ALA A 66 -8.31 33.82 20.00
C ALA A 66 -9.04 34.24 18.73
N GLY A 67 -9.67 33.28 18.06
CA GLY A 67 -10.60 33.51 16.94
C GLY A 67 -11.88 32.74 17.20
N ALA A 68 -13.00 33.46 17.32
CA ALA A 68 -14.33 32.93 17.51
C ALA A 68 -15.00 32.60 16.15
N GLY A 69 -15.73 31.48 16.08
CA GLY A 69 -16.71 31.20 15.00
C GLY A 69 -16.84 29.71 14.66
N GLY A 70 -18.05 29.14 14.82
CA GLY A 70 -18.38 27.73 14.56
C GLY A 70 -18.21 27.30 13.09
N SER A 71 -18.30 26.02 12.72
CA SER A 71 -19.32 25.03 13.11
C SER A 71 -18.79 23.60 12.83
N GLY A 72 -19.06 22.66 13.74
CA GLY A 72 -19.21 21.22 13.47
C GLY A 72 -18.14 20.52 12.61
N GLY A 73 -16.91 20.40 13.12
CA GLY A 73 -15.91 19.49 12.55
C GLY A 73 -16.02 18.11 13.21
N ALA A 74 -16.29 17.08 12.42
CA ALA A 74 -16.09 15.69 12.85
C ALA A 74 -14.59 15.52 13.16
N GLY A 75 -14.29 15.31 14.45
CA GLY A 75 -12.92 15.18 14.93
C GLY A 75 -12.32 13.87 14.47
N GLY A 76 -11.50 13.92 13.41
CA GLY A 76 -10.47 12.92 13.15
C GLY A 76 -9.37 13.11 14.19
N GLY A 77 -9.52 12.43 15.33
CA GLY A 77 -8.44 12.33 16.30
C GLY A 77 -7.31 11.54 15.66
N MET A 78 -6.21 12.21 15.31
CA MET A 78 -4.94 11.53 15.07
C MET A 78 -4.64 10.74 16.35
N ALA A 79 -4.71 9.41 16.24
CA ALA A 79 -4.31 8.49 17.28
C ALA A 79 -2.83 8.76 17.55
N GLY A 80 -2.55 9.54 18.60
CA GLY A 80 -1.21 9.74 19.08
C GLY A 80 -0.64 8.38 19.45
N ALA A 81 0.55 8.08 18.91
CA ALA A 81 1.39 6.95 19.30
C ALA A 81 1.82 7.12 20.77
N GLY A 82 0.87 6.85 21.68
CA GLY A 82 1.01 7.02 23.11
C GLY A 82 1.43 5.72 23.76
N GLY A 83 2.70 5.65 24.18
CA GLY A 83 3.10 4.86 25.33
C GLY A 83 3.72 3.50 25.03
N MET A 84 5.05 3.43 25.18
CA MET A 84 5.82 2.21 25.43
C MET A 84 5.31 1.52 26.69
N GLY A 85 4.34 0.64 26.53
CA GLY A 85 3.68 -0.09 27.61
C GLY A 85 3.59 -1.58 27.36
N GLY A 86 4.65 -2.21 26.84
CA GLY A 86 4.98 -3.64 26.99
C GLY A 86 3.98 -4.73 26.52
N GLY A 87 2.76 -4.39 26.12
CA GLY A 87 1.79 -5.27 25.52
C GLY A 87 1.58 -4.82 24.08
N GLY A 88 2.41 -5.30 23.16
CA GLY A 88 2.12 -5.17 21.74
C GLY A 88 0.74 -5.78 21.44
N PRO A 89 0.03 -5.31 20.40
CA PRO A 89 -1.23 -5.90 20.00
C PRO A 89 -1.06 -7.42 19.87
N THR A 90 -1.84 -8.17 20.65
CA THR A 90 -1.76 -9.63 20.66
C THR A 90 -2.58 -10.17 19.50
N CYS A 91 -2.10 -9.98 18.28
CA CYS A 91 -2.72 -10.61 17.12
C CYS A 91 -2.44 -12.13 17.14
N ALA A 92 -3.41 -12.94 16.74
CA ALA A 92 -3.29 -14.39 16.77
C ALA A 92 -2.48 -14.90 15.57
N LYS A 93 -1.57 -15.86 15.80
CA LYS A 93 -0.82 -16.50 14.71
C LYS A 93 -1.78 -17.31 13.83
N PRO A 94 -1.83 -17.08 12.50
CA PRO A 94 -2.86 -17.64 11.63
C PRO A 94 -2.64 -19.14 11.30
N GLY A 95 -1.46 -19.69 11.55
CA GLY A 95 -1.17 -21.13 11.42
C GLY A 95 -0.95 -21.60 9.98
N ASN A 96 -0.72 -20.68 9.05
CA ASN A 96 -0.35 -20.97 7.66
C ASN A 96 1.05 -20.39 7.39
N PRO A 97 1.85 -20.97 6.48
CA PRO A 97 3.27 -20.62 6.36
C PRO A 97 3.51 -19.14 6.02
N CYS A 98 2.65 -18.55 5.18
CA CYS A 98 2.77 -17.14 4.82
C CYS A 98 2.41 -16.22 5.99
N GLY A 99 1.24 -16.43 6.60
CA GLY A 99 0.76 -15.67 7.74
C GLY A 99 1.63 -15.85 8.98
N ASP A 100 2.25 -17.01 9.15
CA ASP A 100 3.24 -17.27 10.19
C ASP A 100 4.51 -16.46 9.95
N CYS A 101 4.99 -16.38 8.71
CA CYS A 101 6.10 -15.52 8.35
C CYS A 101 5.75 -14.04 8.55
N LEU A 102 4.57 -13.60 8.13
CA LEU A 102 4.09 -12.23 8.36
C LEU A 102 4.00 -11.92 9.86
N PHE A 103 3.53 -12.87 10.66
CA PHE A 103 3.49 -12.71 12.11
C PHE A 103 4.89 -12.60 12.72
N ASP A 104 5.86 -13.39 12.25
CA ASP A 104 7.21 -13.46 12.81
C ASP A 104 8.13 -12.32 12.29
N GLN A 105 8.05 -11.97 11.00
CA GLN A 105 8.92 -10.98 10.33
C GLN A 105 8.27 -9.60 10.18
N CYS A 106 6.94 -9.55 10.12
CA CYS A 106 6.15 -8.36 9.78
C CYS A 106 5.12 -8.04 10.86
N ASN A 107 5.41 -8.39 12.13
CA ASN A 107 4.45 -8.37 13.23
C ASN A 107 3.66 -7.06 13.32
N LEU A 108 4.35 -5.91 13.20
CA LEU A 108 3.72 -4.60 13.28
C LEU A 108 2.67 -4.38 12.18
N ALA A 109 3.02 -4.69 10.93
CA ALA A 109 2.12 -4.53 9.78
C ALA A 109 0.98 -5.56 9.80
N TYR A 110 1.29 -6.79 10.21
CA TYR A 110 0.30 -7.85 10.33
C TYR A 110 -0.72 -7.55 11.43
N CYS A 111 -0.27 -7.19 12.63
CA CYS A 111 -1.19 -6.83 13.71
C CYS A 111 -1.96 -5.53 13.39
N GLY A 112 -1.32 -4.52 12.78
CA GLY A 112 -2.00 -3.29 12.34
C GLY A 112 -3.17 -3.59 11.40
N CYS A 113 -2.95 -4.47 10.43
CA CYS A 113 -4.03 -4.94 9.56
C CYS A 113 -5.10 -5.78 10.29
N GLN A 114 -4.72 -6.62 11.27
CA GLN A 114 -5.70 -7.41 12.04
C GLN A 114 -6.59 -6.58 12.95
N ASP A 115 -6.05 -5.47 13.47
CA ASP A 115 -6.80 -4.55 14.33
C ASP A 115 -7.75 -3.65 13.53
N GLU A 116 -7.54 -3.52 12.22
CA GLU A 116 -8.39 -2.74 11.31
C GLU A 116 -9.43 -3.60 10.59
N ALA A 117 -10.72 -3.31 10.82
CA ALA A 117 -11.82 -4.08 10.27
C ALA A 117 -11.87 -3.99 8.73
N ASP A 118 -11.51 -2.83 8.18
CA ASP A 118 -11.43 -2.67 6.73
C ASP A 118 -10.24 -3.41 6.12
N CYS A 119 -9.11 -3.56 6.82
CA CYS A 119 -7.98 -4.31 6.28
C CYS A 119 -8.29 -5.82 6.23
N THR A 120 -8.85 -6.36 7.31
CA THR A 120 -9.32 -7.76 7.33
C THR A 120 -10.48 -8.01 6.37
N GLY A 121 -11.41 -7.06 6.25
CA GLY A 121 -12.50 -7.07 5.27
C GLY A 121 -11.98 -7.08 3.83
N LEU A 122 -10.99 -6.24 3.54
CA LEU A 122 -10.34 -6.17 2.23
C LEU A 122 -9.69 -7.52 1.86
N ILE A 123 -8.93 -8.10 2.77
CA ILE A 123 -8.30 -9.41 2.60
C ILE A 123 -9.37 -10.47 2.30
N GLY A 124 -10.43 -10.53 3.10
CA GLY A 124 -11.52 -11.50 2.91
C GLY A 124 -12.25 -11.30 1.59
N CYS A 125 -12.47 -10.04 1.18
CA CYS A 125 -13.11 -9.70 -0.09
C CYS A 125 -12.25 -10.14 -1.28
N ILE A 126 -10.95 -9.83 -1.28
CA ILE A 126 -10.03 -10.23 -2.36
C ILE A 126 -9.92 -11.76 -2.44
N GLN A 127 -9.91 -12.46 -1.30
CA GLN A 127 -9.91 -13.93 -1.29
C GLN A 127 -11.20 -14.54 -1.86
N ALA A 128 -12.33 -13.85 -1.73
CA ALA A 128 -13.59 -14.28 -2.33
C ALA A 128 -13.65 -14.00 -3.84
N CYS A 129 -12.75 -13.19 -4.38
CA CYS A 129 -12.73 -12.85 -5.80
C CYS A 129 -12.22 -14.01 -6.67
N PRO A 130 -12.94 -14.37 -7.75
CA PRO A 130 -12.44 -15.31 -8.73
C PRO A 130 -11.14 -14.81 -9.39
N PRO A 131 -10.13 -15.66 -9.65
CA PRO A 131 -8.84 -15.26 -10.19
C PRO A 131 -8.92 -14.67 -11.62
N MET A 132 -10.06 -14.83 -12.30
CA MET A 132 -10.29 -14.31 -13.65
C MET A 132 -11.14 -13.02 -13.68
N MET A 133 -11.40 -12.41 -12.53
CA MET A 133 -12.22 -11.19 -12.41
C MET A 133 -11.45 -10.06 -11.73
N PRO A 134 -10.58 -9.33 -12.47
CA PRO A 134 -9.83 -8.20 -11.90
C PRO A 134 -10.75 -7.09 -11.37
N ASP A 135 -11.93 -6.93 -11.96
CA ASP A 135 -12.95 -5.98 -11.51
C ASP A 135 -13.51 -6.30 -10.11
N CYS A 136 -13.37 -7.55 -9.65
CA CYS A 136 -13.78 -7.92 -8.29
C CYS A 136 -12.85 -7.30 -7.25
N ALA A 137 -11.53 -7.38 -7.48
CA ALA A 137 -10.54 -6.83 -6.56
C ALA A 137 -10.64 -5.31 -6.45
N SER A 138 -10.87 -4.61 -7.58
CA SER A 138 -11.11 -3.15 -7.55
C SER A 138 -12.36 -2.78 -6.78
N GLY A 139 -13.42 -3.60 -6.85
CA GLY A 139 -14.61 -3.44 -6.00
C GLY A 139 -14.31 -3.61 -4.50
N CYS A 140 -13.46 -4.58 -4.14
CA CYS A 140 -13.02 -4.78 -2.76
C CYS A 140 -12.24 -3.58 -2.22
N TYR A 141 -11.33 -3.02 -3.04
CA TYR A 141 -10.58 -1.82 -2.67
C TYR A 141 -11.49 -0.61 -2.44
N ALA A 142 -12.53 -0.43 -3.24
CA ALA A 142 -13.50 0.64 -3.04
C ALA A 142 -14.37 0.43 -1.78
N MET A 143 -14.73 -0.83 -1.48
CA MET A 143 -15.55 -1.17 -0.31
C MET A 143 -14.78 -1.04 1.01
N HIS A 144 -13.48 -1.32 0.99
CA HIS A 144 -12.60 -1.32 2.15
C HIS A 144 -11.43 -0.34 1.99
N ALA A 145 -11.73 0.87 1.51
CA ALA A 145 -10.73 1.88 1.21
C ALA A 145 -9.87 2.22 2.43
N ALA A 146 -10.47 2.33 3.62
CA ALA A 146 -9.77 2.66 4.87
C ALA A 146 -8.75 1.59 5.32
N GLY A 147 -8.92 0.34 4.87
CA GLY A 147 -7.99 -0.74 5.19
C GLY A 147 -6.81 -0.85 4.22
N PHE A 148 -6.79 -0.04 3.17
CA PHE A 148 -5.88 -0.21 2.05
C PHE A 148 -4.42 0.10 2.41
N ALA A 149 -4.18 1.12 3.24
CA ALA A 149 -2.82 1.50 3.63
C ALA A 149 -2.14 0.37 4.43
N GLU A 150 -2.80 -0.12 5.46
CA GLU A 150 -2.33 -1.25 6.27
C GLU A 150 -2.15 -2.52 5.44
N PHE A 151 -3.09 -2.79 4.53
CA PHE A 151 -2.99 -3.92 3.60
C PHE A 151 -1.75 -3.81 2.71
N THR A 152 -1.46 -2.60 2.20
CA THR A 152 -0.30 -2.35 1.32
C THR A 152 1.02 -2.53 2.07
N ILE A 153 1.10 -2.06 3.31
CA ILE A 153 2.28 -2.22 4.15
C ILE A 153 2.51 -3.70 4.48
N ALA A 154 1.45 -4.42 4.88
CA ALA A 154 1.52 -5.86 5.14
C ALA A 154 1.92 -6.65 3.88
N SER A 155 1.36 -6.30 2.72
CA SER A 155 1.68 -6.94 1.43
C SER A 155 3.10 -6.65 0.97
N SER A 156 3.62 -5.44 1.19
CA SER A 156 5.01 -5.10 0.91
C SER A 156 5.97 -5.96 1.74
N CYS A 157 5.64 -6.16 3.01
CA CYS A 157 6.42 -7.01 3.89
C CYS A 157 6.34 -8.49 3.49
N ALA A 158 5.16 -8.96 3.07
CA ALA A 158 4.96 -10.29 2.51
C ALA A 158 5.90 -10.53 1.31
N GLY A 159 5.89 -9.62 0.34
CA GLY A 159 6.67 -9.71 -0.89
C GLY A 159 8.18 -9.55 -0.72
N THR A 160 8.64 -8.97 0.38
CA THR A 160 10.08 -8.72 0.61
C THR A 160 10.71 -9.71 1.58
N LEU A 161 10.10 -9.91 2.76
CA LEU A 161 10.65 -10.74 3.82
C LEU A 161 10.09 -12.16 3.80
N CYS A 162 8.89 -12.34 3.26
CA CYS A 162 8.16 -13.61 3.30
C CYS A 162 7.93 -14.25 1.94
N ALA A 163 8.55 -13.76 0.87
CA ALA A 163 8.38 -14.28 -0.48
C ALA A 163 8.49 -15.83 -0.60
N PRO A 164 9.42 -16.52 0.11
CA PRO A 164 9.49 -17.99 0.08
C PRO A 164 8.25 -18.68 0.69
N SER A 165 7.62 -18.05 1.68
CA SER A 165 6.44 -18.56 2.38
C SER A 165 5.13 -18.08 1.77
N CYS A 166 5.17 -17.00 0.99
CA CYS A 166 4.05 -16.29 0.39
C CYS A 166 4.15 -16.30 -1.14
N PRO A 167 3.99 -17.47 -1.80
CA PRO A 167 4.07 -17.54 -3.26
C PRO A 167 2.96 -16.67 -3.89
N GLY A 168 3.35 -15.74 -4.77
CA GLY A 168 2.44 -14.79 -5.40
C GLY A 168 2.40 -13.41 -4.75
N SER A 169 3.07 -13.19 -3.60
CA SER A 169 3.24 -11.84 -3.08
C SER A 169 4.34 -11.13 -3.86
N ASP A 170 3.96 -10.19 -4.71
CA ASP A 170 4.91 -9.31 -5.37
C ASP A 170 5.35 -8.19 -4.41
N GLN A 171 6.60 -7.74 -4.59
CA GLN A 171 7.08 -6.57 -3.88
C GLN A 171 6.29 -5.33 -4.33
N VAL A 172 5.63 -4.69 -3.36
CA VAL A 172 5.00 -3.38 -3.56
C VAL A 172 6.07 -2.35 -3.93
N LYS A 173 5.79 -1.53 -4.94
CA LYS A 173 6.73 -0.50 -5.39
C LYS A 173 6.95 0.54 -4.29
N ALA A 174 8.13 1.14 -4.27
CA ALA A 174 8.47 2.16 -3.28
C ALA A 174 7.50 3.37 -3.31
N CYS A 175 7.03 3.76 -4.51
CA CYS A 175 6.03 4.82 -4.66
C CYS A 175 4.71 4.44 -3.99
N ASP A 176 4.17 3.25 -4.26
CA ASP A 176 2.90 2.78 -3.69
C ASP A 176 2.97 2.68 -2.17
N LEU A 177 4.09 2.16 -1.64
CA LEU A 177 4.32 2.09 -0.20
C LEU A 177 4.40 3.49 0.42
N CYS A 178 5.05 4.44 -0.25
CA CYS A 178 5.09 5.82 0.22
C CYS A 178 3.71 6.48 0.20
N LEU A 179 2.91 6.27 -0.86
CA LEU A 179 1.56 6.80 -0.95
C LEU A 179 0.67 6.23 0.16
N ALA A 180 0.77 4.93 0.44
CA ALA A 180 0.06 4.31 1.55
C ALA A 180 0.46 4.92 2.91
N GLN A 181 1.73 5.28 3.11
CA GLN A 181 2.24 5.79 4.39
C GLN A 181 2.06 7.32 4.58
N GLN A 182 2.22 8.11 3.52
CA GLN A 182 2.28 9.58 3.58
C GLN A 182 1.04 10.25 3.01
N CYS A 183 0.28 9.53 2.18
CA CYS A 183 -0.86 10.04 1.42
C CYS A 183 -2.12 9.21 1.63
N GLU A 184 -2.23 8.55 2.78
CA GLU A 184 -3.32 7.66 3.16
C GLU A 184 -4.69 8.29 2.88
N MET A 185 -4.98 9.45 3.47
CA MET A 185 -6.27 10.14 3.27
C MET A 185 -6.60 10.41 1.80
N GLN A 186 -5.60 10.82 1.00
CA GLN A 186 -5.80 11.11 -0.42
C GLN A 186 -5.97 9.83 -1.23
N LEU A 187 -5.28 8.75 -0.83
CA LEU A 187 -5.36 7.44 -1.44
C LEU A 187 -6.71 6.79 -1.15
N GLU A 188 -7.20 6.86 0.09
CA GLU A 188 -8.53 6.41 0.49
C GLU A 188 -9.64 7.17 -0.25
N ALA A 189 -9.52 8.49 -0.35
CA ALA A 189 -10.46 9.31 -1.11
C ALA A 189 -10.47 8.94 -2.60
N CYS A 190 -9.31 8.55 -3.14
CA CYS A 190 -9.20 8.02 -4.49
C CYS A 190 -9.88 6.65 -4.62
N LEU A 191 -9.60 5.71 -3.70
CA LEU A 191 -10.19 4.36 -3.68
C LEU A 191 -11.71 4.39 -3.53
N GLY A 192 -12.23 5.29 -2.71
CA GLY A 192 -13.68 5.50 -2.55
C GLY A 192 -14.37 6.14 -3.76
N ASN A 193 -13.62 6.58 -4.77
CA ASN A 193 -14.16 7.21 -5.98
C ASN A 193 -13.93 6.31 -7.20
N ALA A 194 -15.02 5.79 -7.76
CA ALA A 194 -14.99 4.88 -8.91
C ALA A 194 -14.34 5.48 -10.17
N GLU A 195 -14.24 6.81 -10.28
CA GLU A 195 -13.59 7.49 -11.41
C GLU A 195 -12.10 7.75 -11.19
N CYS A 196 -11.56 7.55 -9.97
CA CYS A 196 -10.17 7.89 -9.67
C CYS A 196 -9.17 7.04 -10.45
N PHE A 197 -9.24 5.70 -10.33
CA PHE A 197 -8.34 4.79 -11.05
C PHE A 197 -8.52 4.84 -12.57
N PRO A 198 -9.75 4.83 -13.13
CA PRO A 198 -9.93 5.02 -14.56
C PRO A 198 -9.30 6.31 -15.09
N LEU A 199 -9.34 7.41 -14.33
CA LEU A 199 -8.68 8.65 -14.70
C LEU A 199 -7.14 8.53 -14.67
N ILE A 200 -6.56 7.85 -13.67
CA ILE A 200 -5.12 7.60 -13.58
C ILE A 200 -4.66 6.73 -14.78
N ASP A 201 -5.34 5.62 -15.02
CA ASP A 201 -5.03 4.70 -16.13
C ASP A 201 -5.16 5.39 -17.49
N CYS A 202 -6.21 6.21 -17.68
CA CYS A 202 -6.40 7.00 -18.88
C CYS A 202 -5.24 8.00 -19.09
N ASN A 203 -4.86 8.74 -18.04
CA ASN A 203 -3.76 9.70 -18.11
C ASN A 203 -2.41 9.03 -18.41
N GLU A 204 -2.20 7.81 -17.91
CA GLU A 204 -1.00 7.03 -18.18
C GLU A 204 -0.94 6.55 -19.64
N ALA A 205 -2.06 6.04 -20.17
CA ALA A 205 -2.17 5.65 -21.57
C ALA A 205 -1.91 6.82 -22.54
N CYS A 206 -2.13 8.07 -22.11
CA CYS A 206 -1.86 9.25 -22.92
C CYS A 206 -0.37 9.57 -23.14
N MET A 207 0.56 8.97 -22.38
CA MET A 207 2.02 9.21 -22.48
C MET A 207 2.42 10.70 -22.54
N GLY A 208 1.70 11.57 -21.82
CA GLY A 208 1.95 13.02 -21.79
C GLY A 208 1.31 13.83 -22.93
N ASN A 209 0.47 13.23 -23.78
CA ASN A 209 -0.31 13.96 -24.77
C ASN A 209 -1.40 14.79 -24.09
N MET A 210 -1.24 16.12 -24.09
CA MET A 210 -2.15 17.06 -23.43
C MET A 210 -3.60 16.99 -23.96
N GLY A 211 -3.80 16.71 -25.25
CA GLY A 211 -5.13 16.58 -25.84
C GLY A 211 -5.85 15.32 -25.32
N CYS A 212 -5.12 14.21 -25.21
CA CYS A 212 -5.61 12.98 -24.62
C CYS A 212 -5.91 13.15 -23.12
N GLN A 213 -5.03 13.80 -22.37
CA GLN A 213 -5.25 14.05 -20.94
C GLN A 213 -6.49 14.93 -20.69
N GLN A 214 -6.72 15.97 -21.52
CA GLN A 214 -7.94 16.75 -21.42
C GLN A 214 -9.21 15.92 -21.72
N GLN A 215 -9.12 14.94 -22.62
CA GLN A 215 -10.22 14.00 -22.86
C GLN A 215 -10.46 13.10 -21.64
N CYS A 216 -9.41 12.57 -21.01
CA CYS A 216 -9.54 11.79 -19.77
C CYS A 216 -10.21 12.59 -18.65
N VAL A 217 -9.77 13.82 -18.43
CA VAL A 217 -10.36 14.75 -17.44
C VAL A 217 -11.84 15.03 -17.76
N ALA A 218 -12.21 15.14 -19.03
CA ALA A 218 -13.60 15.32 -19.45
C ALA A 218 -14.45 14.05 -19.29
N MET A 219 -13.85 12.86 -19.41
CA MET A 219 -14.53 11.57 -19.22
C MET A 219 -14.76 11.24 -17.74
N TYR A 220 -13.88 11.70 -16.85
CA TYR A 220 -13.89 11.35 -15.42
C TYR A 220 -13.90 12.61 -14.52
N PRO A 221 -14.90 13.49 -14.65
CA PRO A 221 -14.91 14.79 -13.98
C PRO A 221 -14.91 14.69 -12.45
N ASN A 222 -15.49 13.63 -11.87
CA ASN A 222 -15.53 13.43 -10.42
C ASN A 222 -14.21 12.85 -9.88
N GLY A 223 -13.42 12.18 -10.73
CA GLY A 223 -12.08 11.69 -10.39
C GLY A 223 -11.04 12.81 -10.31
N VAL A 224 -11.23 13.91 -11.02
CA VAL A 224 -10.25 15.01 -11.12
C VAL A 224 -9.81 15.57 -9.75
N PRO A 225 -10.72 16.02 -8.85
CA PRO A 225 -10.31 16.62 -7.59
C PRO A 225 -9.56 15.64 -6.68
N VAL A 226 -9.96 14.36 -6.66
CA VAL A 226 -9.31 13.33 -5.82
C VAL A 226 -7.95 12.92 -6.37
N VAL A 227 -7.82 12.74 -7.70
CA VAL A 227 -6.54 12.46 -8.36
C VAL A 227 -5.57 13.63 -8.20
N GLN A 228 -6.06 14.87 -8.29
CA GLN A 228 -5.22 16.05 -8.10
C GLN A 228 -4.69 16.13 -6.65
N ALA A 229 -5.53 15.86 -5.65
CA ALA A 229 -5.11 15.83 -4.26
C ALA A 229 -4.07 14.74 -4.00
N LEU A 230 -4.27 13.54 -4.57
CA LEU A 230 -3.33 12.43 -4.48
C LEU A 230 -1.97 12.79 -5.10
N PHE A 231 -1.95 13.35 -6.32
CA PHE A 231 -0.70 13.76 -6.97
C PHE A 231 0.02 14.91 -6.25
N GLN A 232 -0.71 15.86 -5.65
CA GLN A 232 -0.10 16.89 -4.82
C GLN A 232 0.59 16.30 -3.60
N CYS A 233 -0.07 15.36 -2.92
CA CYS A 233 0.55 14.64 -1.81
C CYS A 233 1.77 13.84 -2.27
N ALA A 234 1.65 13.08 -3.38
CA ALA A 234 2.74 12.33 -3.97
C ALA A 234 3.96 13.21 -4.27
N GLY A 235 3.74 14.40 -4.84
CA GLY A 235 4.80 15.34 -5.17
C GLY A 235 5.50 15.93 -3.95
N MET A 236 4.77 16.17 -2.85
CA MET A 236 5.33 16.75 -1.62
C MET A 236 5.99 15.71 -0.71
N GLY A 237 5.35 14.56 -0.52
CA GLY A 237 5.78 13.53 0.43
C GLY A 237 6.56 12.38 -0.19
N CYS A 238 6.28 12.04 -1.45
CA CYS A 238 6.78 10.82 -2.11
C CYS A 238 7.63 11.07 -3.35
N GLY A 239 8.05 12.31 -3.59
CA GLY A 239 8.76 12.70 -4.80
C GLY A 239 10.02 11.86 -5.07
N MET A 240 10.77 11.42 -4.06
CA MET A 240 11.93 10.55 -4.26
C MET A 240 11.58 9.09 -4.56
N ALA A 241 10.45 8.60 -4.05
CA ALA A 241 10.00 7.22 -4.25
C ALA A 241 9.24 7.04 -5.58
N CYS A 242 8.67 8.12 -6.12
CA CYS A 242 7.82 8.13 -7.32
C CYS A 242 8.49 8.71 -8.59
N ASN A 243 9.80 9.00 -8.57
CA ASN A 243 10.57 9.59 -9.69
C ASN A 243 11.53 8.62 -10.39
#